data_AF-A0A0B2USD0-F1
#
_entry.id   AF-A0A0B2USD0-F1
#
_cell.length_a   1.000
_cell.length_b   1.000
_cell.length_c   1.000
_cell.angle_alpha   90.00
_cell.angle_beta   90.00
_cell.angle_gamma   90.00
#
_symmetry.space_group_name_H-M   'P 1'
#
loop_
_entity.id
_entity.type
_entity.pdbx_description
1 polymer ?
#
loop_
_entity_poly.entity_id
_entity_poly.type
_entity_poly.pdbx_seq_one_letter_code
_entity_poly.pdbx_strand_id
1 'polypeptide(L)'
;DRLVGMVKKTIRKALGRKILKTEEMTTFLSEVEVILNSRPLTFLYEEQDAKTIRPIDFICPYADIQLPIRRETDDPYDEDYRPPEERNAFLEQILKPSIWQSEYLLSLRETQKMIHPTLRLSEQRSPKLGEIVIIQEDDVPRGLWKMGKVIEIRRSSDEQIRSAVLKTSTYQRLERPLNKLYALEIRMPEANHDEEP
;
A
#
# COMPACT_ATOMS: atom_id res chain seq x y z
N ASP A 1 1.49 -14.19 -2.33
CA ASP A 1 0.30 -14.16 -1.42
C ASP A 1 -0.76 -13.08 -1.63
N ARG A 2 -0.48 -11.88 -2.14
CA ARG A 2 -1.52 -10.84 -2.31
C ARG A 2 -2.62 -11.21 -3.32
N LEU A 3 -2.27 -11.79 -4.47
CA LEU A 3 -3.24 -12.19 -5.50
C LEU A 3 -4.24 -13.22 -4.96
N VAL A 4 -3.73 -14.25 -4.28
CA VAL A 4 -4.53 -15.29 -3.62
C VAL A 4 -5.48 -14.68 -2.59
N GLY A 5 -5.01 -13.69 -1.82
CA GLY A 5 -5.87 -12.96 -0.88
C GLY A 5 -7.01 -12.20 -1.57
N MET A 6 -6.74 -11.59 -2.72
CA MET A 6 -7.75 -10.87 -3.50
C MET A 6 -8.80 -11.82 -4.08
N VAL A 7 -8.36 -12.93 -4.68
CA VAL A 7 -9.24 -14.01 -5.18
C VAL A 7 -10.12 -14.54 -4.04
N LYS A 8 -9.55 -14.89 -2.90
CA LYS A 8 -10.34 -15.38 -1.75
C LYS A 8 -11.35 -14.35 -1.25
N LYS A 9 -10.99 -13.06 -1.27
CA LYS A 9 -11.88 -11.97 -0.83
C LYS A 9 -13.03 -11.74 -1.81
N THR A 10 -12.79 -11.78 -3.12
CA THR A 10 -13.85 -11.68 -4.14
C THR A 10 -14.80 -12.86 -4.06
N ILE A 11 -14.26 -14.08 -4.01
CA ILE A 11 -15.02 -15.33 -3.81
C ILE A 11 -15.91 -15.22 -2.56
N ARG A 12 -15.32 -14.87 -1.40
CA ARG A 12 -16.08 -14.77 -0.14
C ARG A 12 -17.18 -13.72 -0.19
N LYS A 13 -16.94 -12.58 -0.83
CA LYS A 13 -17.92 -11.49 -0.95
C LYS A 13 -19.08 -11.86 -1.88
N ALA A 14 -18.79 -12.50 -3.02
CA ALA A 14 -19.80 -12.83 -4.01
C ALA A 14 -20.63 -14.06 -3.61
N LEU A 15 -20.00 -15.11 -3.05
CA LEU A 15 -20.68 -16.36 -2.72
C LEU A 15 -21.26 -16.40 -1.31
N GLY A 16 -20.65 -15.70 -0.35
CA GLY A 16 -21.06 -15.76 1.05
C GLY A 16 -21.06 -17.19 1.60
N ARG A 17 -22.26 -17.75 1.82
CA ARG A 17 -22.47 -19.13 2.31
C ARG A 17 -23.01 -20.10 1.24
N LYS A 18 -23.18 -19.65 -0.01
CA LYS A 18 -23.68 -20.50 -1.10
C LYS A 18 -22.61 -21.50 -1.54
N ILE A 19 -23.04 -22.72 -1.83
CA ILE A 19 -22.20 -23.80 -2.36
C ILE A 19 -22.59 -23.98 -3.83
N LEU A 20 -21.62 -23.86 -4.73
CA LEU A 20 -21.79 -24.05 -6.17
C LEU A 20 -21.40 -25.46 -6.58
N LYS A 21 -22.01 -25.97 -7.66
CA LYS A 21 -21.54 -27.18 -8.34
C LYS A 21 -20.22 -26.91 -9.06
N THR A 22 -19.50 -27.97 -9.42
CA THR A 22 -18.18 -27.86 -10.08
C THR A 22 -18.21 -26.99 -11.33
N GLU A 23 -19.21 -27.18 -12.19
CA GLU A 23 -19.37 -26.40 -13.44
C GLU A 23 -19.62 -24.92 -13.15
N GLU A 24 -20.53 -24.62 -12.22
CA GLU A 24 -20.84 -23.25 -11.79
C GLU A 24 -19.61 -22.57 -11.16
N MET A 25 -18.82 -23.32 -10.40
CA MET A 25 -17.57 -22.83 -9.81
C MET A 25 -16.54 -22.48 -10.88
N THR A 26 -16.43 -23.27 -11.95
CA THR A 26 -15.49 -22.98 -13.04
C THR A 26 -15.85 -21.68 -13.75
N THR A 27 -17.12 -21.50 -14.11
CA THR A 27 -17.59 -20.25 -14.73
C THR A 27 -17.39 -19.05 -13.81
N PHE A 28 -17.75 -19.19 -12.53
CA PHE A 28 -17.57 -18.15 -11.54
C PHE A 28 -16.09 -17.75 -11.36
N LEU A 29 -15.17 -18.71 -11.37
CA LEU A 29 -13.74 -18.43 -11.30
C LEU A 29 -13.24 -17.68 -12.53
N SER A 30 -13.73 -18.02 -13.73
CA SER A 30 -13.43 -17.28 -14.95
C SER A 30 -13.92 -15.83 -14.88
N GLU A 31 -15.10 -15.58 -14.31
CA GLU A 31 -15.58 -14.21 -14.07
C GLU A 31 -14.70 -13.46 -13.07
N VAL A 32 -14.30 -14.11 -11.98
CA VAL A 32 -13.39 -13.51 -10.99
C VAL A 32 -12.04 -13.18 -11.62
N GLU A 33 -11.51 -14.04 -12.48
CA GLU A 33 -10.28 -13.80 -13.22
C GLU A 33 -10.40 -12.56 -14.10
N VAL A 34 -11.47 -12.47 -14.89
CA VAL A 34 -11.78 -11.31 -15.74
C VAL A 34 -11.85 -10.03 -14.90
N ILE A 35 -12.53 -10.05 -13.76
CA ILE A 35 -12.65 -8.89 -12.86
C ILE A 35 -11.28 -8.47 -12.31
N LEU A 36 -10.46 -9.44 -11.91
CA LEU A 36 -9.14 -9.15 -11.36
C LEU A 36 -8.16 -8.64 -12.42
N ASN A 37 -8.29 -9.07 -13.67
CA ASN A 37 -7.45 -8.65 -14.79
C ASN A 37 -7.91 -7.34 -15.45
N SER A 38 -9.17 -6.96 -15.29
CA SER A 38 -9.75 -5.70 -15.78
C SER A 38 -9.64 -4.54 -14.78
N ARG A 39 -9.22 -4.79 -13.54
CA ARG A 39 -9.14 -3.75 -12.52
C ARG A 39 -8.08 -2.70 -12.85
N PRO A 40 -8.33 -1.41 -12.54
CA PRO A 40 -7.32 -0.37 -12.68
C PRO A 40 -6.16 -0.55 -11.68
N LEU A 41 -4.92 -0.37 -12.14
CA LEU A 41 -3.71 -0.32 -11.31
C LEU A 41 -3.25 1.11 -11.01
N THR A 42 -3.50 2.03 -11.94
CA THR A 42 -3.19 3.46 -11.81
C THR A 42 -4.46 4.29 -11.61
N PHE A 43 -4.30 5.58 -11.32
CA PHE A 43 -5.43 6.50 -11.25
C PHE A 43 -5.90 6.89 -12.65
N LEU A 44 -7.16 7.30 -12.75
CA LEU A 44 -7.67 7.99 -13.94
C LEU A 44 -7.29 9.47 -13.80
N TYR A 45 -6.53 9.98 -14.75
CA TYR A 45 -6.27 11.42 -14.84
C TYR A 45 -7.39 12.09 -15.65
N GLU A 46 -7.73 13.35 -15.35
CA GLU A 46 -8.80 14.09 -16.06
C GLU A 46 -8.39 14.54 -17.48
N GLU A 47 -7.14 14.30 -17.89
CA GLU A 47 -6.72 14.52 -19.28
C GLU A 47 -7.51 13.59 -20.21
N GLN A 48 -8.03 14.14 -21.32
CA GLN A 48 -9.03 13.51 -22.20
C GLN A 48 -8.64 12.14 -22.80
N ASP A 49 -7.45 11.65 -22.52
CA ASP A 49 -6.85 10.46 -23.11
C ASP A 49 -6.29 9.48 -22.07
N ALA A 50 -6.46 9.77 -20.78
CA ALA A 50 -5.80 9.02 -19.71
C ALA A 50 -6.43 7.64 -19.50
N LYS A 51 -5.99 6.66 -20.30
CA LYS A 51 -6.39 5.26 -20.13
C LYS A 51 -5.69 4.65 -18.93
N THR A 52 -6.46 4.15 -17.97
CA THR A 52 -5.91 3.48 -16.79
C THR A 52 -5.25 2.16 -17.17
N ILE A 53 -4.06 1.89 -16.61
CA ILE A 53 -3.35 0.63 -16.81
C ILE A 53 -4.06 -0.48 -16.03
N ARG A 54 -4.42 -1.58 -16.69
CA ARG A 54 -4.97 -2.79 -16.08
C ARG A 54 -3.96 -3.94 -16.20
N PRO A 55 -4.05 -4.98 -15.34
CA PRO A 55 -3.17 -6.15 -15.47
C PRO A 55 -3.21 -6.80 -16.86
N ILE A 56 -4.38 -6.85 -17.50
CA ILE A 56 -4.51 -7.42 -18.84
C ILE A 56 -3.74 -6.65 -19.91
N ASP A 57 -3.55 -5.33 -19.73
CA ASP A 57 -2.91 -4.48 -20.75
C ASP A 57 -1.42 -4.83 -20.94
N PHE A 58 -0.80 -5.54 -19.99
CA PHE A 58 0.56 -6.08 -20.14
C PHE A 58 0.66 -7.31 -21.05
N ILE A 59 -0.45 -8.05 -21.23
CA ILE A 59 -0.50 -9.28 -22.03
C ILE A 59 -1.22 -9.01 -23.35
N CYS A 60 -2.39 -8.38 -23.27
CA CYS A 60 -3.22 -8.00 -24.40
C CYS A 60 -3.60 -6.51 -24.24
N PRO A 61 -2.77 -5.62 -24.80
CA PRO A 61 -3.08 -4.19 -24.86
C PRO A 61 -4.44 -4.01 -25.56
N TYR A 62 -5.32 -3.18 -24.99
CA TYR A 62 -6.70 -2.93 -25.49
C TYR A 62 -7.68 -4.10 -25.41
N ALA A 63 -7.43 -5.10 -24.58
CA ALA A 63 -8.45 -6.12 -24.34
C ALA A 63 -9.79 -5.45 -23.93
N ASP A 64 -10.77 -5.53 -24.83
CA ASP A 64 -12.14 -5.13 -24.53
C ASP A 64 -12.83 -6.33 -23.92
N ILE A 65 -13.03 -6.24 -22.62
CA ILE A 65 -13.65 -7.31 -21.83
C ILE A 65 -15.15 -7.00 -21.63
N GLN A 66 -15.63 -5.89 -22.19
CA GLN A 66 -17.07 -5.65 -22.24
C GLN A 66 -17.70 -6.65 -23.19
N LEU A 67 -18.91 -7.09 -22.85
CA LEU A 67 -19.80 -7.69 -23.83
C LEU A 67 -19.87 -6.73 -25.03
N PRO A 68 -19.89 -7.22 -26.28
CA PRO A 68 -19.96 -6.38 -27.46
C PRO A 68 -21.32 -5.68 -27.52
N ILE A 69 -21.51 -4.69 -26.66
CA ILE A 69 -22.46 -3.61 -26.86
C ILE A 69 -21.76 -2.77 -27.91
N ARG A 70 -22.07 -3.09 -29.16
CA ARG A 70 -21.59 -2.47 -30.40
C ARG A 70 -21.26 -0.99 -30.17
N ARG A 71 -19.99 -0.70 -29.82
CA ARG A 71 -19.46 0.65 -29.86
C ARG A 71 -18.98 0.82 -31.28
N GLU A 72 -19.60 1.74 -32.01
CA GLU A 72 -19.21 2.09 -33.37
C GLU A 72 -17.91 2.91 -33.35
N THR A 73 -16.91 2.48 -32.58
CA THR A 73 -15.63 3.20 -32.40
C THR A 73 -14.62 2.90 -33.52
N ASP A 74 -15.04 2.19 -34.57
CA ASP A 74 -14.27 1.94 -35.78
C ASP A 74 -14.68 2.89 -36.93
N ASP A 75 -15.58 3.85 -36.68
CA ASP A 75 -15.89 4.91 -37.64
C ASP A 75 -14.74 5.94 -37.66
N PRO A 76 -14.02 6.13 -38.78
CA PRO A 76 -12.95 7.12 -38.90
C PRO A 76 -13.42 8.58 -38.70
N TYR A 77 -14.73 8.81 -38.65
CA TYR A 77 -15.35 10.12 -38.42
C TYR A 77 -15.80 10.34 -36.97
N ASP A 78 -15.58 9.38 -36.06
CA ASP A 78 -15.82 9.55 -34.64
C ASP A 78 -14.76 10.47 -34.01
N GLU A 79 -15.18 11.40 -33.14
CA GLU A 79 -14.30 12.35 -32.45
C GLU A 79 -13.33 11.63 -31.50
N ASP A 80 -13.71 10.43 -31.04
CA ASP A 80 -12.92 9.55 -30.19
C ASP A 80 -12.07 8.51 -30.98
N TYR A 81 -12.14 8.49 -32.32
CA TYR A 81 -11.39 7.54 -33.14
C TYR A 81 -9.89 7.82 -33.06
N ARG A 82 -9.11 6.83 -32.64
CA ARG A 82 -7.64 6.88 -32.71
C ARG A 82 -7.08 5.75 -33.55
N PRO A 83 -6.20 6.07 -34.52
CA PRO A 83 -5.49 5.06 -35.28
C PRO A 83 -4.79 4.06 -34.35
N PRO A 84 -4.77 2.75 -34.69
CA PRO A 84 -4.07 1.74 -33.91
C PRO A 84 -2.61 2.09 -33.60
N GLU A 85 -1.93 2.80 -34.50
CA GLU A 85 -0.52 3.21 -34.36
C GLU A 85 -0.31 4.25 -33.25
N GLU A 86 -1.09 5.33 -33.24
CA GLU A 86 -1.04 6.36 -32.18
C GLU A 86 -1.43 5.78 -30.84
N ARG A 87 -2.44 4.90 -30.86
CA ARG A 87 -2.87 4.14 -29.70
C ARG A 87 -1.70 3.35 -29.12
N ASN A 88 -1.07 2.50 -29.94
CA ASN A 88 0.02 1.61 -29.53
C ASN A 88 1.22 2.40 -29.00
N ALA A 89 1.57 3.51 -29.63
CA ALA A 89 2.65 4.40 -29.19
C ALA A 89 2.38 4.97 -27.78
N PHE A 90 1.14 5.35 -27.48
CA PHE A 90 0.74 5.83 -26.15
C PHE A 90 0.87 4.73 -25.08
N LEU A 91 0.47 3.49 -25.40
CA LEU A 91 0.67 2.38 -24.45
C LEU A 91 2.14 2.00 -24.28
N GLU A 92 2.93 2.02 -25.35
CA GLU A 92 4.38 1.84 -25.24
C GLU A 92 5.02 2.90 -24.34
N GLN A 93 4.49 4.13 -24.33
CA GLN A 93 4.92 5.18 -23.41
C GLN A 93 4.51 4.88 -21.96
N ILE A 94 3.26 4.51 -21.71
CA ILE A 94 2.73 4.34 -20.34
C ILE A 94 3.17 3.01 -19.70
N LEU A 95 3.29 1.94 -20.49
CA LEU A 95 3.79 0.64 -20.04
C LEU A 95 5.30 0.62 -19.79
N LYS A 96 6.02 1.74 -20.02
CA LYS A 96 7.41 1.88 -19.61
C LYS A 96 7.53 1.59 -18.11
N PRO A 97 8.44 0.66 -17.71
CA PRO A 97 8.64 0.29 -16.32
C PRO A 97 8.78 1.47 -15.37
N SER A 98 9.47 2.53 -15.77
CA SER A 98 9.67 3.72 -14.94
C SER A 98 8.37 4.46 -14.60
N ILE A 99 7.43 4.54 -15.55
CA ILE A 99 6.21 5.33 -15.41
C ILE A 99 5.22 4.57 -14.53
N TRP A 100 4.79 3.38 -14.95
CA TRP A 100 3.80 2.64 -14.17
C TRP A 100 4.32 2.19 -12.80
N GLN A 101 5.61 1.89 -12.62
CA GLN A 101 6.14 1.56 -11.29
C GLN A 101 6.06 2.76 -10.35
N SER A 102 6.40 3.95 -10.83
CA SER A 102 6.34 5.16 -9.99
C SER A 102 4.90 5.49 -9.60
N GLU A 103 3.98 5.51 -10.57
CA GLU A 103 2.56 5.77 -10.32
C GLU A 103 1.90 4.70 -9.45
N TYR A 104 2.20 3.42 -9.70
CA TYR A 104 1.67 2.31 -8.92
C TYR A 104 2.20 2.31 -7.48
N LEU A 105 3.47 2.64 -7.26
CA LEU A 105 4.03 2.75 -5.92
C LEU A 105 3.44 3.95 -5.16
N LEU A 106 3.18 5.05 -5.85
CA LEU A 106 2.47 6.21 -5.29
C LEU A 106 1.03 5.84 -4.91
N SER A 107 0.31 5.13 -5.78
CA SER A 107 -1.07 4.69 -5.51
C SER A 107 -1.15 3.69 -4.35
N LEU A 108 -0.20 2.76 -4.25
CA LEU A 108 -0.07 1.85 -3.11
C LEU A 108 0.17 2.61 -1.81
N ARG A 109 1.05 3.62 -1.85
CA ARG A 109 1.41 4.47 -0.71
C ARG A 109 0.20 5.28 -0.21
N GLU A 110 -0.68 5.71 -1.10
CA GLU A 110 -1.93 6.42 -0.77
C GLU A 110 -3.03 5.48 -0.27
N THR A 111 -3.23 4.36 -0.94
CA THR A 111 -4.19 3.34 -0.52
C THR A 111 -3.85 2.80 0.87
N GLN A 112 -2.56 2.59 1.18
CA GLN A 112 -2.14 2.19 2.52
C GLN A 112 -2.43 3.26 3.58
N LYS A 113 -2.31 4.55 3.25
CA LYS A 113 -2.72 5.65 4.14
C LYS A 113 -4.22 5.63 4.40
N MET A 114 -5.04 5.33 3.40
CA MET A 114 -6.50 5.35 3.51
C MET A 114 -7.05 4.14 4.27
N ILE A 115 -6.52 2.94 4.01
CA ILE A 115 -6.96 1.71 4.68
C ILE A 115 -6.45 1.66 6.12
N HIS A 116 -5.27 2.23 6.35
CA HIS A 116 -4.67 2.31 7.67
C HIS A 116 -4.25 3.75 7.94
N PRO A 117 -5.21 4.63 8.30
CA PRO A 117 -4.90 6.01 8.68
C PRO A 117 -3.90 6.09 9.83
N THR A 118 -3.78 5.01 10.63
CA THR A 118 -2.82 4.85 11.73
C THR A 118 -1.43 4.34 11.34
N LEU A 119 -1.22 3.82 10.12
CA LEU A 119 0.07 3.21 9.74
C LEU A 119 1.09 4.22 9.22
N ARG A 120 0.70 5.48 9.03
CA ARG A 120 1.67 6.56 9.07
C ARG A 120 1.62 7.13 10.46
N LEU A 121 2.68 6.86 11.21
CA LEU A 121 2.93 7.46 12.48
C LEU A 121 1.94 6.81 13.51
N SER A 122 2.39 5.90 14.39
CA SER A 122 2.70 6.39 15.75
C SER A 122 2.87 7.88 15.61
N GLU A 123 1.85 8.68 15.94
CA GLU A 123 1.89 10.15 15.94
C GLU A 123 3.32 10.60 16.11
N GLN A 124 3.76 11.67 15.46
CA GLN A 124 5.08 12.27 15.67
C GLN A 124 5.23 12.69 17.14
N ARG A 125 5.27 11.69 18.00
CA ARG A 125 5.03 11.60 19.40
C ARG A 125 6.37 11.16 19.83
N SER A 126 6.98 12.06 20.56
CA SER A 126 8.19 11.76 21.26
C SER A 126 7.96 10.50 22.10
N PRO A 127 8.84 9.50 21.97
CA PRO A 127 8.76 8.31 22.79
C PRO A 127 8.85 8.75 24.25
N LYS A 128 8.02 8.17 25.11
CA LYS A 128 8.03 8.47 26.55
C LYS A 128 9.17 7.72 27.24
N LEU A 129 9.58 8.21 28.41
CA LEU A 129 10.48 7.47 29.28
C LEU A 129 9.87 6.10 29.61
N GLY A 130 10.67 5.05 29.46
CA GLY A 130 10.26 3.67 29.71
C GLY A 130 9.56 2.96 28.55
N GLU A 131 9.29 3.64 27.44
CA GLU A 131 8.64 3.05 26.26
C GLU A 131 9.59 2.16 25.45
N ILE A 132 9.06 1.13 24.78
CA ILE A 132 9.83 0.24 23.90
C ILE A 132 9.71 0.75 22.46
N VAL A 133 10.85 0.97 21.82
CA VAL A 133 10.97 1.49 20.45
C VAL A 133 11.82 0.57 19.59
N ILE A 134 11.56 0.57 18.28
CA ILE A 134 12.43 -0.05 17.26
C ILE A 134 13.50 0.97 16.87
N ILE A 135 14.74 0.50 16.77
CA ILE A 135 15.92 1.29 16.40
C ILE A 135 16.27 1.00 14.95
N GLN A 136 16.24 2.04 14.11
CA GLN A 136 16.71 1.95 12.73
C GLN A 136 18.23 1.87 12.67
N GLU A 137 18.73 0.85 11.97
CA GLU A 137 20.14 0.68 11.59
C GLU A 137 20.22 0.70 10.05
N ASP A 138 21.06 1.56 9.48
CA ASP A 138 21.07 1.82 8.02
C ASP A 138 21.57 0.60 7.23
N ASP A 139 22.49 -0.18 7.79
CA ASP A 139 23.11 -1.34 7.16
C ASP A 139 22.37 -2.68 7.45
N VAL A 140 21.20 -2.62 8.09
CA VAL A 140 20.46 -3.81 8.53
C VAL A 140 19.05 -3.79 7.93
N PRO A 141 18.58 -4.89 7.32
CA PRO A 141 17.23 -4.94 6.78
C PRO A 141 16.20 -4.74 7.89
N ARG A 142 15.08 -4.08 7.57
CA ARG A 142 14.05 -3.66 8.54
C ARG A 142 13.55 -4.76 9.48
N GLY A 143 13.51 -6.01 8.99
CA GLY A 143 13.07 -7.17 9.80
C GLY A 143 14.03 -7.56 10.93
N LEU A 144 15.27 -7.05 10.92
CA LEU A 144 16.31 -7.33 11.91
C LEU A 144 16.66 -6.10 12.76
N TRP A 145 15.88 -5.02 12.65
CA TRP A 145 16.07 -3.83 13.48
C TRP A 145 15.89 -4.17 14.97
N LYS A 146 16.83 -3.72 15.79
CA LYS A 146 16.85 -4.03 17.22
C LYS A 146 15.79 -3.23 17.96
N MET A 147 15.33 -3.78 19.08
CA MET A 147 14.42 -3.10 20.00
C MET A 147 15.21 -2.53 21.18
N GLY A 148 14.76 -1.39 21.70
CA GLY A 148 15.34 -0.76 22.87
C GLY A 148 14.29 -0.08 23.75
N LYS A 149 14.56 -0.02 25.06
CA LYS A 149 13.76 0.73 26.03
C LYS A 149 14.34 2.13 26.20
N VAL A 150 13.49 3.15 26.11
CA VAL A 150 13.90 4.55 26.32
C VAL A 150 14.21 4.76 27.79
N ILE A 151 15.46 5.14 28.08
CA ILE A 151 15.93 5.40 29.45
C ILE A 151 16.09 6.89 29.73
N GLU A 152 16.41 7.69 28.72
CA GLU A 152 16.58 9.12 28.86
C GLU A 152 16.16 9.83 27.56
N ILE A 153 15.62 11.03 27.67
CA ILE A 153 15.22 11.88 26.55
C ILE A 153 16.07 13.15 26.59
N ARG A 154 16.79 13.45 25.50
CA ARG A 154 17.59 14.66 25.38
C ARG A 154 16.78 15.76 24.71
N ARG A 155 16.53 16.82 25.47
CA ARG A 155 15.89 18.05 24.99
C ARG A 155 16.95 19.10 24.66
N SER A 156 16.76 19.83 23.56
CA SER A 156 17.56 21.00 23.25
C SER A 156 17.15 22.20 24.10
N SER A 157 17.92 23.29 24.01
CA SER A 157 17.55 24.65 24.47
C SER A 157 16.12 25.07 24.13
N ASP A 158 15.60 24.60 22.99
CA ASP A 158 14.31 25.01 22.42
C ASP A 158 13.16 24.08 22.91
N GLU A 159 13.38 23.31 23.98
CA GLU A 159 12.50 22.27 24.56
C GLU A 159 12.13 21.09 23.64
N GLN A 160 12.55 21.12 22.37
CA GLN A 160 12.33 20.04 21.41
C GLN A 160 13.22 18.83 21.67
N ILE A 161 12.65 17.63 21.51
CA ILE A 161 13.33 16.34 21.67
C ILE A 161 14.05 15.98 20.38
N ARG A 162 15.39 15.94 20.40
CA ARG A 162 16.21 15.62 19.21
C ARG A 162 16.82 14.22 19.24
N SER A 163 17.16 13.71 20.43
CA SER A 163 17.70 12.36 20.63
C SER A 163 17.15 11.71 21.89
N ALA A 164 17.23 10.38 21.94
CA ALA A 164 16.92 9.59 23.12
C ALA A 164 18.03 8.57 23.37
N VAL A 165 18.29 8.29 24.65
CA VAL A 165 19.18 7.23 25.09
C VAL A 165 18.35 5.99 25.35
N LEU A 166 18.78 4.88 24.75
CA LEU A 166 18.06 3.62 24.72
C LEU A 166 18.90 2.53 25.37
N LYS A 167 18.23 1.60 26.04
CA LYS A 167 18.82 0.36 26.54
C LYS A 167 18.35 -0.80 25.65
N THR A 168 19.28 -1.44 24.96
CA THR A 168 19.02 -2.64 24.15
C THR A 168 18.93 -3.90 25.01
N SER A 169 18.47 -5.02 24.44
CA SER A 169 18.43 -6.34 25.10
C SER A 169 19.80 -6.82 25.56
N THR A 170 20.88 -6.37 24.91
CA THR A 170 22.29 -6.63 25.27
C THR A 170 22.80 -5.72 26.39
N TYR A 171 21.93 -4.96 27.06
CA TYR A 171 22.25 -3.98 28.12
C TYR A 171 23.13 -2.81 27.67
N GLN A 172 23.40 -2.67 26.37
CA GLN A 172 24.15 -1.54 25.83
C GLN A 172 23.29 -0.27 25.82
N ARG A 173 23.94 0.87 26.10
CA ARG A 173 23.33 2.20 26.01
C ARG A 173 23.66 2.79 24.65
N LEU A 174 22.63 3.17 23.91
CA LEU A 174 22.76 3.75 22.57
C LEU A 174 22.02 5.08 22.51
N GLU A 175 22.70 6.12 22.05
CA GLU A 175 22.05 7.37 21.71
C GLU A 175 21.68 7.38 20.23
N ARG A 176 20.41 7.72 19.96
CA ARG A 176 19.88 7.77 18.60
C ARG A 176 18.99 8.99 18.41
N PRO A 177 19.05 9.62 17.23
CA PRO A 177 18.16 10.72 16.89
C PRO A 177 16.72 10.22 16.76
N LEU A 178 15.76 11.08 17.08
CA LEU A 178 14.33 10.74 17.08
C LEU A 178 13.86 10.17 15.73
N ASN A 179 14.41 10.67 14.62
CA ASN A 179 14.06 10.22 13.26
C ASN A 179 14.40 8.74 12.99
N LYS A 180 15.28 8.13 13.80
CA LYS A 180 15.66 6.71 13.70
C LYS A 180 14.93 5.83 14.71
N LEU A 181 13.95 6.38 15.42
CA LEU A 181 13.21 5.68 16.48
C LEU A 181 11.74 5.57 16.12
N TYR A 182 11.22 4.35 16.22
CA TYR A 182 9.83 4.05 15.91
C TYR A 182 9.17 3.44 17.15
N ALA A 183 8.21 4.17 17.74
CA ALA A 183 7.46 3.67 18.89
C ALA A 183 6.49 2.55 18.49
N LEU A 184 6.33 1.56 19.37
CA LEU A 184 5.40 0.46 19.20
C LEU A 184 4.03 0.82 19.75
N GLU A 185 2.97 0.21 19.23
CA GLU A 185 1.58 0.43 19.67
C GLU A 185 1.30 -0.11 21.09
N ILE A 186 2.25 -0.83 21.69
CA ILE A 186 2.10 -1.52 22.98
C ILE A 186 2.41 -0.54 24.12
N ARG A 187 1.38 -0.12 24.86
CA ARG A 187 1.53 0.76 26.03
C ARG A 187 1.64 -0.07 27.31
N MET A 188 2.55 0.32 28.20
CA MET A 188 2.42 -0.08 29.60
C MET A 188 1.25 0.71 30.19
N PRO A 189 0.29 0.07 30.87
CA PRO A 189 -0.72 0.80 31.64
C PRO A 189 0.00 1.67 32.67
N GLU A 190 -0.38 2.95 32.74
CA GLU A 190 0.10 3.85 33.77
C GLU A 190 -0.37 3.27 35.11
N ALA A 191 0.58 2.82 35.94
CA ALA A 191 0.25 2.40 37.30
C ALA A 191 -0.17 3.66 38.05
N ASN A 192 -1.47 3.77 38.35
CA ASN A 192 -2.00 4.80 39.22
C ASN A 192 -1.31 4.68 40.59
N HIS A 193 -0.26 5.48 40.81
CA HIS A 193 0.27 5.76 42.13
C HIS A 193 -0.55 6.89 42.74
N ASP A 194 -1.81 6.62 43.00
CA ASP A 194 -2.67 7.47 43.84
C ASP A 194 -3.46 6.53 44.75
N GLU A 195 -2.76 5.95 45.73
CA GLU A 195 -3.32 5.47 46.99
C GLU A 195 -2.13 5.14 47.90
N GLU A 196 -1.67 6.17 48.62
CA GLU A 196 -0.90 6.05 49.85
C GLU A 196 -1.76 6.61 50.98
N PRO A 197 -1.50 6.22 52.24
CA PRO A 197 -2.23 5.18 52.99
C PRO A 197 -3.37 5.70 53.88
#